data_AF-A0A0S8A795-F1
#
_entry.id   AF-A0A0S8A795-F1
#
_cell.length_a   1.000
_cell.length_b   1.000
_cell.length_c   1.000
_cell.angle_alpha   90.00
_cell.angle_beta   90.00
_cell.angle_gamma   90.00
#
_symmetry.space_group_name_H-M   'P 1'
#
loop_
_entity.id
_entity.type
_entity.pdbx_description
1 polymer ?
#
loop_
_entity_poly.entity_id
_entity_poly.type
_entity_poly.pdbx_seq_one_letter_code
_entity_poly.pdbx_strand_id
1 'polypeptide(L)'
;MTTILWIFGLILLGAVIYLNFTGTQIIRSSQIHAPAKKRNLIVIVWLLPVAGAFIALYLINRDIKKNEAKIEKDIAPAIRELADRIRTLEADIQREEKKQKFH
;
A
#
# COMPACT_ATOMS: atom_id res chain seq x y z
N MET A 1 -5.16 10.82 -12.70
CA MET A 1 -5.48 9.49 -12.15
C MET A 1 -5.54 9.50 -10.61
N THR A 2 -4.62 10.19 -9.94
CA THR A 2 -4.60 10.36 -8.46
C THR A 2 -5.81 11.10 -7.88
N THR A 3 -6.31 12.16 -8.52
CA THR A 3 -7.46 12.96 -8.03
C THR A 3 -8.77 12.17 -7.96
N ILE A 4 -9.03 11.30 -8.93
CA ILE A 4 -10.23 10.44 -8.96
C ILE A 4 -10.18 9.45 -7.79
N LEU A 5 -9.01 8.88 -7.51
CA LEU A 5 -8.78 7.98 -6.38
C LEU A 5 -9.05 8.66 -5.03
N TRP A 6 -8.63 9.92 -4.86
CA TRP A 6 -8.94 10.69 -3.65
C TRP A 6 -10.44 10.95 -3.48
N ILE A 7 -11.14 11.28 -4.56
CA ILE A 7 -12.61 11.48 -4.53
C ILE A 7 -13.32 10.18 -4.13
N PHE A 8 -12.96 9.05 -4.74
CA PHE A 8 -13.50 7.75 -4.35
C PHE A 8 -13.20 7.40 -2.88
N GLY A 9 -12.00 7.70 -2.40
CA GLY A 9 -11.62 7.51 -0.99
C GLY A 9 -12.50 8.33 -0.04
N LEU A 10 -12.77 9.60 -0.37
CA LEU A 10 -13.64 10.46 0.43
C LEU A 10 -15.10 9.98 0.43
N ILE A 11 -15.61 9.53 -0.72
CA ILE A 11 -16.97 8.97 -0.83
C ILE A 11 -17.09 7.71 0.04
N LEU A 12 -16.12 6.79 -0.04
CA LEU A 12 -16.08 5.58 0.79
C LEU A 12 -16.03 5.92 2.28
N LEU A 13 -15.22 6.90 2.67
CA LEU A 13 -15.12 7.34 4.07
C LEU A 13 -16.45 7.92 4.57
N GLY A 14 -17.11 8.76 3.75
CA GLY A 14 -18.44 9.28 4.05
C GLY A 14 -19.50 8.17 4.18
N ALA A 15 -19.48 7.19 3.27
CA ALA A 15 -20.40 6.05 3.32
C ALA A 15 -20.22 5.21 4.59
N VAL A 16 -18.97 4.94 5.01
CA VAL A 16 -18.67 4.23 6.25
C VAL A 16 -19.21 4.99 7.46
N ILE A 17 -18.97 6.31 7.54
CA ILE A 17 -19.49 7.13 8.64
C ILE A 17 -21.01 7.10 8.69
N TYR A 18 -21.66 7.27 7.53
CA TYR A 18 -23.12 7.22 7.42
C TYR A 18 -23.70 5.87 7.87
N LEU A 19 -23.07 4.75 7.47
CA LEU A 19 -23.50 3.41 7.85
C LEU A 19 -23.37 3.20 9.37
N ASN A 20 -22.27 3.65 9.97
CA ASN A 20 -22.04 3.58 11.42
C ASN A 20 -23.06 4.40 12.22
N PHE A 21 -23.36 5.62 11.73
CA PHE A 21 -24.37 6.46 12.35
C PHE A 21 -25.76 5.81 12.28
N THR A 22 -26.14 5.30 11.11
CA THR A 22 -27.42 4.61 10.90
C THR A 22 -27.53 3.36 11.77
N GLY A 23 -26.47 2.54 11.83
CA GLY A 23 -26.41 1.37 12.71
C GLY A 23 -26.54 1.73 14.19
N THR A 24 -25.91 2.82 14.62
CA THR A 24 -26.02 3.34 16.00
C THR A 24 -27.47 3.77 16.31
N GLN A 25 -28.14 4.46 15.38
CA GLN A 25 -29.55 4.86 15.55
C GLN A 25 -30.48 3.65 15.66
N ILE A 26 -30.29 2.63 14.81
CA ILE A 26 -31.07 1.39 14.85
C ILE A 26 -30.88 0.66 16.18
N ILE A 27 -29.63 0.55 16.67
CA ILE A 27 -29.38 -0.08 17.98
C ILE A 27 -30.01 0.73 19.10
N ARG A 28 -29.97 2.06 19.03
CA ARG A 28 -30.56 2.93 20.05
C ARG A 28 -32.09 2.80 20.10
N SER A 29 -32.75 2.75 18.95
CA SER A 29 -34.22 2.61 18.83
C SER A 29 -34.71 1.18 19.04
N SER A 30 -33.83 0.17 19.00
CA SER A 30 -34.21 -1.23 19.23
C SER A 30 -34.79 -1.47 20.63
N GLN A 31 -35.66 -2.47 20.76
CA GLN A 31 -36.24 -2.91 22.05
C GLN A 31 -35.26 -3.71 22.93
N ILE A 32 -33.94 -3.50 22.79
CA ILE A 32 -32.96 -4.15 23.66
C ILE A 32 -33.07 -3.53 25.06
N HIS A 33 -33.65 -4.29 25.99
CA HIS A 33 -33.94 -3.82 27.35
C HIS A 33 -32.68 -3.64 28.21
N ALA A 34 -31.57 -4.29 27.85
CA ALA A 34 -30.31 -4.21 28.59
C ALA A 34 -29.40 -3.07 28.05
N PRO A 35 -29.17 -1.98 28.82
CA PRO A 35 -28.36 -0.84 28.37
C PRO A 35 -26.91 -1.23 28.05
N ALA A 36 -26.35 -2.18 28.81
CA ALA A 36 -25.01 -2.71 28.59
C ALA A 36 -24.87 -3.42 27.23
N LYS A 37 -25.89 -4.20 26.82
CA LYS A 37 -25.90 -4.86 25.51
C LYS A 37 -26.00 -3.86 24.36
N LYS A 38 -26.83 -2.81 24.50
CA LYS A 38 -26.89 -1.71 23.52
C LYS A 38 -25.53 -1.02 23.35
N ARG A 39 -24.87 -0.69 24.46
CA ARG A 39 -23.54 -0.06 24.43
C ARG A 39 -22.51 -0.94 23.72
N ASN A 40 -22.47 -2.23 24.04
CA ASN A 40 -21.53 -3.15 23.37
C ASN A 40 -21.79 -3.24 21.86
N LEU A 41 -23.04 -3.31 21.43
CA LEU A 41 -23.37 -3.34 20.00
C LEU A 41 -22.96 -2.06 19.28
N ILE A 42 -23.15 -0.89 19.90
CA ILE A 42 -22.66 0.38 19.33
C ILE A 42 -21.13 0.34 19.19
N VAL A 43 -20.43 -0.09 20.24
CA VAL A 43 -18.96 -0.21 20.21
C VAL A 43 -18.50 -1.16 19.09
N ILE A 44 -19.20 -2.29 18.89
CA ILE A 44 -18.89 -3.23 17.80
C ILE A 44 -19.08 -2.60 16.43
N VAL A 45 -20.20 -1.89 16.22
CA VAL A 45 -20.47 -1.18 14.95
C VAL A 45 -19.30 -0.26 14.60
N TRP A 46 -18.81 0.51 15.56
CA TRP A 46 -17.70 1.45 15.35
C TRP A 46 -16.31 0.79 15.26
N LEU A 47 -16.12 -0.39 15.86
CA LEU A 47 -14.86 -1.14 15.77
C LEU A 47 -14.71 -1.92 14.46
N LEU A 48 -15.82 -2.35 13.85
CA LEU A 48 -15.80 -3.18 12.64
C LEU A 48 -15.03 -2.54 11.46
N PRO A 49 -15.21 -1.24 11.15
CA PRO A 49 -14.46 -0.56 10.09
C PRO A 49 -12.96 -0.48 10.40
N VAL A 50 -12.61 -0.28 11.67
CA VAL A 50 -11.21 -0.20 12.12
C VAL A 50 -10.53 -1.56 11.92
N ALA A 51 -11.17 -2.64 12.36
CA ALA A 51 -10.66 -4.00 12.14
C ALA A 51 -10.50 -4.32 10.64
N GLY A 52 -11.49 -3.94 9.82
CA GLY A 52 -11.43 -4.09 8.36
C GLY A 52 -10.26 -3.32 7.74
N ALA A 53 -9.99 -2.09 8.19
CA ALA A 53 -8.87 -1.29 7.73
C ALA A 53 -7.51 -1.94 8.07
N PHE A 54 -7.35 -2.49 9.27
CA PHE A 54 -6.14 -3.23 9.65
C PHE A 54 -5.90 -4.44 8.74
N ILE A 55 -6.94 -5.21 8.44
CA ILE A 55 -6.85 -6.36 7.54
C ILE A 55 -6.47 -5.91 6.12
N ALA A 56 -7.09 -4.85 5.62
CA ALA A 56 -6.76 -4.30 4.30
C ALA A 56 -5.30 -3.85 4.22
N LEU A 57 -4.81 -3.12 5.22
CA LEU A 57 -3.41 -2.70 5.31
C LEU A 57 -2.45 -3.89 5.37
N TYR A 58 -2.79 -4.94 6.13
CA TYR A 58 -2.00 -6.15 6.20
C TYR A 58 -1.88 -6.85 4.84
N LEU A 59 -2.98 -6.97 4.10
CA LEU A 59 -2.98 -7.56 2.75
C LEU A 59 -2.18 -6.72 1.76
N ILE A 60 -2.38 -5.40 1.76
CA ILE A 60 -1.63 -4.46 0.90
C ILE A 60 -0.13 -4.57 1.18
N ASN A 61 0.28 -4.55 2.46
CA ASN A 61 1.69 -4.69 2.83
C ASN A 61 2.28 -6.05 2.41
N ARG A 62 1.49 -7.13 2.46
CA ARG A 62 1.93 -8.45 2.00
C ARG A 62 2.17 -8.46 0.50
N ASP A 63 1.28 -7.84 -0.26
CA ASP A 63 1.39 -7.77 -1.72
C ASP A 63 2.54 -6.86 -2.17
N ILE A 64 2.75 -5.71 -1.50
CA ILE A 64 3.91 -4.84 -1.74
C ILE A 64 5.21 -5.60 -1.51
N LYS A 65 5.36 -6.28 -0.37
CA LYS A 65 6.57 -7.08 -0.09
C LYS A 65 6.80 -8.19 -1.11
N LYS A 66 5.74 -8.84 -1.56
CA LYS A 66 5.82 -9.90 -2.59
C LYS A 66 6.27 -9.32 -3.93
N ASN A 67 5.82 -8.13 -4.30
CA ASN A 67 6.23 -7.45 -5.51
C ASN A 67 7.64 -6.89 -5.42
N GLU A 68 8.05 -6.31 -4.28
CA GLU A 68 9.44 -5.89 -4.03
C GLU A 68 10.41 -7.07 -4.16
N ALA A 69 10.10 -8.22 -3.55
CA ALA A 69 10.94 -9.40 -3.67
C ALA A 69 11.07 -9.91 -5.12
N LYS A 70 10.03 -9.73 -5.94
CA LYS A 70 10.05 -10.10 -7.36
C LYS A 70 10.87 -9.09 -8.18
N ILE A 71 10.70 -7.80 -7.89
CA ILE A 71 11.47 -6.70 -8.49
C ILE A 71 12.95 -6.87 -8.15
N GLU A 72 13.31 -7.15 -6.92
CA GLU A 72 14.71 -7.35 -6.53
C GLU A 72 15.33 -8.56 -7.25
N LYS A 73 14.57 -9.65 -7.39
CA LYS A 73 15.03 -10.85 -8.10
C LYS A 73 15.25 -10.62 -9.61
N ASP A 74 14.42 -9.79 -10.23
CA ASP A 74 14.46 -9.58 -11.69
C ASP A 74 15.31 -8.36 -12.09
N ILE A 75 15.31 -7.29 -11.29
CA ILE A 75 16.01 -6.03 -11.59
C ILE A 75 17.45 -6.01 -11.07
N ALA A 76 17.74 -6.60 -9.89
CA ALA A 76 19.11 -6.64 -9.38
C ALA A 76 20.12 -7.31 -10.34
N PRO A 77 19.81 -8.45 -11.01
CA PRO A 77 20.72 -9.02 -12.00
C PRO A 77 20.86 -8.13 -13.24
N ALA A 78 19.78 -7.49 -13.72
CA ALA A 78 19.84 -6.58 -14.86
C ALA A 78 20.68 -5.32 -14.55
N ILE A 79 20.57 -4.77 -13.34
CA ILE A 79 21.41 -3.64 -12.88
C ILE A 79 22.87 -4.07 -12.76
N ARG A 80 23.15 -5.27 -12.24
CA ARG A 80 24.52 -5.81 -12.21
C ARG A 80 25.10 -5.98 -13.61
N GLU A 81 24.34 -6.55 -14.54
CA GLU A 81 24.79 -6.71 -15.93
C GLU A 81 25.04 -5.36 -16.60
N LEU A 82 24.19 -4.36 -16.35
CA LEU A 82 24.37 -3.00 -16.87
C LEU A 82 25.64 -2.35 -16.28
N ALA A 83 25.84 -2.49 -14.97
CA ALA A 83 27.01 -1.94 -14.28
C ALA A 83 28.32 -2.59 -14.76
N ASP A 84 28.30 -3.90 -15.01
CA ASP A 84 29.44 -4.61 -15.57
C ASP A 84 29.73 -4.14 -16.99
N ARG A 85 28.71 -3.97 -17.85
CA ARG A 85 28.89 -3.42 -19.21
C ARG A 85 29.47 -2.00 -19.21
N ILE A 86 29.01 -1.15 -18.29
CA ILE A 86 29.54 0.21 -18.13
C ILE A 86 31.02 0.17 -17.74
N ARG A 87 31.40 -0.70 -16.80
CA ARG A 87 32.82 -0.89 -16.42
C ARG A 87 33.68 -1.37 -17.58
N THR A 88 33.18 -2.29 -18.42
CA THR A 88 33.93 -2.76 -19.58
C THR A 88 34.12 -1.66 -20.61
N LEU A 89 33.07 -0.87 -20.88
CA LEU A 89 33.13 0.31 -21.74
C LEU A 89 34.13 1.34 -21.22
N GLU A 90 34.13 1.62 -19.92
CA GLU A 90 35.07 2.56 -19.30
C GLU A 90 36.53 2.08 -19.40
N ALA A 91 36.76 0.77 -19.25
CA ALA A 91 38.08 0.17 -19.42
C ALA A 91 38.57 0.21 -20.88
N ASP A 92 37.66 0.05 -21.84
CA ASP A 92 37.98 0.13 -23.28
C ASP A 92 38.29 1.58 -23.69
N ILE A 93 37.51 2.57 -23.20
CA ILE A 93 37.77 4.00 -23.43
C ILE A 93 39.14 4.41 -22.87
N GLN A 94 39.48 4.00 -21.65
CA GLN A 94 40.81 4.29 -21.08
C GLN A 94 41.96 3.62 -21.85
N ARG A 95 41.72 2.46 -22.47
CA ARG A 95 42.71 1.79 -23.32
C ARG A 95 42.90 2.53 -24.64
N GLU A 96 41.83 3.04 -25.25
CA GLU A 96 41.91 3.85 -26.46
C GLU A 96 42.59 5.20 -26.21
N GLU A 97 42.27 5.88 -25.12
CA GLU A 97 42.94 7.14 -24.74
C GLU A 97 44.44 6.95 -24.46
N LYS A 98 44.81 5.83 -23.82
CA LYS A 98 46.24 5.50 -23.63
C LYS A 98 46.94 5.20 -24.95
N LYS A 99 46.30 4.52 -25.89
CA LYS A 99 46.89 4.25 -27.22
C LYS A 99 47.06 5.52 -28.05
N GLN A 100 46.14 6.48 -27.97
CA GLN A 100 46.26 7.76 -28.69
C GLN A 100 47.36 8.68 -28.14
N LYS A 101 47.73 8.58 -26.85
CA LYS A 101 48.82 9.38 -26.26
C LYS A 101 50.24 8.89 -26.58
N PHE A 102 50.39 7.70 -27.16
CA PHE A 102 51.69 7.12 -27.54
C PHE A 102 51.98 7.19 -29.05
N HIS A 103 51.12 7.87 -29.82
CA HIS A 103 51.34 8.26 -31.22
C HIS A 103 51.48 9.78 -31.33
#